data_AF-A0A3D1G4P0-F1
#
_entry.id   AF-A0A3D1G4P0-F1
#
_cell.length_a   1.000
_cell.length_b   1.000
_cell.length_c   1.000
_cell.angle_alpha   90.00
_cell.angle_beta   90.00
_cell.angle_gamma   90.00
#
_symmetry.space_group_name_H-M   'P 1'
#
loop_
_entity.id
_entity.type
_entity.pdbx_description
1 polymer ?
#
loop_
_entity_poly.entity_id
_entity_poly.type
_entity_poly.pdbx_seq_one_letter_code
_entity_poly.pdbx_strand_id
1 'polypeptide(L)'
;ADLTEIGQRITLARGGDGGRGNAAFKSSTNQAPRRSETGFPGMGMWVWLRLKLIADAGLVGMPNAGKSTFLAATSAARPKIADYPFTTLHPGLGVVGVDTNEFVLADIPGLVEGAHEGTGLGHRFLGHVERCRVLLHLVDGTGDDPLANWKIIRGELMAYG
;
A
#
# COMPACT_ATOMS: atom_id res chain seq x y z
N ALA A 1 -10.92 3.94 -7.05
CA ALA A 1 -11.57 4.85 -6.10
C ALA A 1 -10.89 4.68 -4.77
N ASP A 2 -10.61 5.78 -4.08
CA ASP A 2 -9.88 5.73 -2.82
C ASP A 2 -10.87 5.82 -1.65
N LEU A 3 -10.79 4.82 -0.77
CA LEU A 3 -11.54 4.77 0.47
C LEU A 3 -10.62 5.31 1.58
N THR A 4 -10.72 6.61 1.83
CA THR A 4 -9.84 7.33 2.76
C THR A 4 -10.49 7.57 4.12
N GLU A 5 -11.81 7.54 4.17
CA GLU A 5 -12.58 7.77 5.39
C GLU A 5 -13.21 6.49 5.91
N ILE A 6 -13.31 6.38 7.23
CA ILE A 6 -13.88 5.22 7.90
C ILE A 6 -15.37 5.13 7.55
N GLY A 7 -15.75 4.06 6.86
CA GLY A 7 -17.13 3.82 6.44
C GLY A 7 -17.47 4.34 5.03
N GLN A 8 -16.51 4.92 4.30
CA GLN A 8 -16.71 5.32 2.91
C GLN A 8 -17.03 4.08 2.05
N ARG A 9 -18.06 4.19 1.22
CA ARG A 9 -18.50 3.12 0.31
C ARG A 9 -18.60 3.67 -1.11
N ILE A 10 -18.23 2.84 -2.08
CA ILE A 10 -18.45 3.14 -3.49
C ILE A 10 -19.02 1.93 -4.21
N THR A 11 -20.00 2.17 -5.08
CA THR A 11 -20.56 1.14 -5.95
C THR A 11 -19.74 1.08 -7.24
N LEU A 12 -18.96 0.00 -7.41
CA LEU A 12 -18.07 -0.19 -8.57
C LEU A 12 -18.79 -0.76 -9.80
N ALA A 13 -19.80 -1.60 -9.57
CA ALA A 13 -20.63 -2.17 -10.62
C ALA A 13 -22.09 -2.13 -10.17
N ARG A 14 -22.99 -1.68 -11.05
CA ARG A 14 -24.43 -1.64 -10.76
C ARG A 14 -25.09 -2.93 -11.25
N GLY A 15 -26.11 -3.37 -10.50
CA GLY A 15 -27.04 -4.38 -10.97
C GLY A 15 -27.79 -3.89 -12.20
N GLY A 16 -28.23 -4.82 -13.04
CA GLY A 16 -29.05 -4.51 -14.20
C GLY A 16 -30.50 -4.26 -13.80
N ASP A 17 -31.21 -3.51 -14.62
CA ASP A 17 -32.59 -3.14 -14.32
C ASP A 17 -33.54 -4.36 -14.39
N GLY A 18 -34.54 -4.36 -13.52
CA GLY A 18 -35.57 -5.40 -13.49
C GLY A 18 -36.41 -5.42 -14.76
N GLY A 19 -36.74 -6.62 -15.22
CA GLY A 19 -37.64 -6.81 -16.35
C GLY A 19 -39.07 -6.39 -16.03
N ARG A 20 -39.84 -5.98 -17.04
CA ARG A 20 -41.24 -5.60 -16.85
C ARG A 20 -42.15 -6.81 -16.97
N GLY A 21 -42.96 -7.03 -15.93
CA GLY A 21 -44.03 -8.02 -15.95
C GLY A 21 -45.14 -7.65 -16.93
N ASN A 22 -46.01 -8.61 -17.26
CA ASN A 22 -47.08 -8.43 -18.25
C ASN A 22 -48.08 -7.33 -17.88
N ALA A 23 -48.31 -7.09 -16.58
CA ALA A 23 -49.16 -6.02 -16.09
C ALA A 23 -48.75 -4.63 -16.60
N ALA A 24 -47.45 -4.40 -16.83
CA ALA A 24 -46.94 -3.13 -17.35
C ALA A 24 -47.38 -2.84 -18.80
N PHE A 25 -47.88 -3.84 -19.53
CA PHE A 25 -48.30 -3.73 -20.94
C PHE A 25 -49.82 -3.69 -21.11
N LYS A 26 -50.59 -3.64 -20.02
CA LYS A 26 -52.06 -3.61 -20.08
C LYS A 26 -52.55 -2.25 -20.59
N SER A 27 -53.43 -2.25 -21.58
CA SER A 27 -54.07 -1.04 -22.10
C SER A 27 -55.55 -1.29 -22.36
N SER A 28 -56.31 -0.23 -22.67
CA SER A 28 -57.74 -0.35 -23.02
C SER A 28 -57.99 -1.32 -24.18
N THR A 29 -57.05 -1.40 -25.12
CA THR A 29 -57.06 -2.30 -26.28
C THR A 29 -56.32 -3.63 -26.07
N ASN A 30 -55.55 -3.77 -24.99
CA ASN A 30 -54.79 -4.98 -24.65
C ASN A 30 -55.01 -5.37 -23.18
N GLN A 31 -56.17 -5.96 -22.89
CA GLN A 31 -56.64 -6.19 -21.53
C GLN A 31 -55.97 -7.37 -20.80
N ALA A 32 -55.45 -8.36 -21.53
CA ALA A 32 -54.77 -9.53 -20.98
C ALA A 32 -53.41 -9.78 -21.67
N PRO A 33 -52.39 -8.94 -21.42
CA PRO A 33 -51.08 -9.09 -22.05
C PRO A 33 -50.40 -10.40 -21.66
N ARG A 34 -49.80 -11.08 -22.66
CA ARG A 34 -49.01 -12.32 -22.48
C ARG A 34 -47.50 -12.12 -22.64
N ARG A 35 -47.06 -10.88 -22.89
CA ARG A 35 -45.64 -10.53 -23.03
C ARG A 35 -45.08 -10.01 -21.71
N SER A 36 -43.85 -10.38 -21.41
CA SER A 36 -42.99 -9.76 -20.40
C SER A 36 -41.64 -9.40 -21.01
N GLU A 37 -40.90 -8.52 -20.36
CA GLU A 37 -39.51 -8.24 -20.67
C GLU A 37 -38.62 -8.84 -19.59
N THR A 38 -37.51 -9.46 -19.99
CA THR A 38 -36.48 -9.93 -19.07
C THR A 38 -35.69 -8.76 -18.53
N GLY A 39 -35.08 -8.92 -17.35
CA GLY A 39 -34.17 -7.92 -16.80
C GLY A 39 -32.95 -7.73 -17.69
N PHE A 40 -32.35 -6.55 -17.56
CA PHE A 40 -31.07 -6.27 -18.21
C PHE A 40 -29.93 -6.92 -17.42
N PRO A 41 -28.87 -7.40 -18.09
CA PRO A 41 -27.72 -7.94 -17.40
C PRO A 41 -27.04 -6.84 -16.56
N GLY A 42 -26.58 -7.21 -15.36
CA GLY A 42 -25.76 -6.32 -14.55
C GLY A 42 -24.38 -6.09 -15.15
N MET A 43 -23.71 -5.05 -14.66
CA MET A 43 -22.34 -4.76 -15.07
C MET A 43 -21.39 -5.79 -14.44
N GLY A 44 -20.52 -6.40 -15.26
CA GLY A 44 -19.39 -7.20 -14.80
C GLY A 44 -18.07 -6.49 -15.07
N MET A 45 -17.13 -6.54 -14.13
CA MET A 45 -15.77 -6.02 -14.34
C MET A 45 -14.75 -6.71 -13.44
N TRP A 46 -13.51 -6.75 -13.90
CA TRP A 46 -12.34 -7.11 -13.09
C TRP A 46 -11.84 -5.87 -12.35
N VAL A 47 -11.56 -6.01 -11.05
CA VAL A 47 -11.09 -4.91 -10.22
C VAL A 47 -9.82 -5.32 -9.49
N TRP A 48 -8.83 -4.44 -9.53
CA TRP A 48 -7.60 -4.55 -8.75
C TRP A 48 -7.72 -3.65 -7.51
N LEU A 49 -7.72 -4.26 -6.33
CA LEU A 49 -7.77 -3.55 -5.05
C LEU A 49 -6.36 -3.50 -4.45
N ARG A 50 -5.94 -2.31 -4.03
CA ARG A 50 -4.63 -2.11 -3.40
C ARG A 50 -4.78 -1.28 -2.13
N LEU A 51 -4.39 -1.86 -1.00
CA LEU A 51 -4.41 -1.21 0.30
C LEU A 51 -3.25 -0.20 0.41
N LYS A 52 -3.51 0.96 1.01
CA LYS A 52 -2.45 1.93 1.38
C LYS A 52 -1.83 1.50 2.72
N LEU A 53 -0.94 0.50 2.69
CA LEU A 53 -0.01 0.18 3.79
C LEU A 53 1.27 1.03 3.71
N ILE A 54 1.99 1.12 4.82
CA ILE A 54 3.22 1.90 5.01
C ILE A 54 4.47 1.15 4.52
N ALA A 55 4.45 -0.18 4.57
CA ALA A 55 5.25 -1.17 3.84
C ALA A 55 5.17 -2.50 4.60
N ASP A 56 5.36 -3.61 3.91
CA ASP A 56 5.41 -4.94 4.52
C ASP A 56 6.79 -5.21 5.13
N ALA A 57 7.84 -4.65 4.52
CA ALA A 57 9.22 -4.70 5.00
C ALA A 57 9.89 -3.33 4.92
N GLY A 58 10.85 -3.07 5.81
CA GLY A 58 11.61 -1.81 5.85
C GLY A 58 13.11 -2.03 5.70
N LEU A 59 13.80 -1.24 4.89
CA LEU A 59 15.25 -1.23 4.77
C LEU A 59 15.86 -0.30 5.81
N VAL A 60 16.86 -0.81 6.54
CA VAL A 60 17.63 -0.08 7.54
C VAL A 60 19.12 -0.29 7.30
N GLY A 61 19.95 0.68 7.68
CA GLY A 61 21.40 0.62 7.43
C GLY A 61 22.00 2.02 7.31
N MET A 62 23.32 2.08 7.29
CA MET A 62 24.08 3.34 7.20
C MET A 62 23.65 4.20 5.99
N PRO A 63 23.81 5.53 6.05
CA PRO A 63 23.79 6.37 4.86
C PRO A 63 24.72 5.78 3.79
N ASN A 64 24.28 5.76 2.54
CA ASN A 64 25.01 5.20 1.40
C ASN A 64 25.29 3.68 1.44
N ALA A 65 24.71 2.90 2.35
CA ALA A 65 24.81 1.43 2.34
C ALA A 65 24.16 0.74 1.11
N GLY A 66 23.69 1.51 0.13
CA GLY A 66 23.03 1.00 -1.07
C GLY A 66 21.53 0.72 -0.90
N LYS A 67 20.86 1.21 0.15
CA LYS A 67 19.43 0.95 0.43
C LYS A 67 18.53 1.27 -0.77
N SER A 68 18.63 2.48 -1.32
CA SER A 68 17.80 2.90 -2.45
C SER A 68 18.15 2.15 -3.73
N THR A 69 19.42 1.77 -3.92
CA THR A 69 19.88 0.91 -5.02
C THR A 69 19.29 -0.50 -4.91
N PHE A 70 19.29 -1.07 -3.71
CA PHE A 70 18.68 -2.38 -3.44
C PHE A 70 17.17 -2.35 -3.68
N LEU A 71 16.48 -1.34 -3.14
CA LEU A 71 15.05 -1.13 -3.37
C LEU A 71 14.71 -1.05 -4.86
N ALA A 72 15.52 -0.33 -5.65
CA ALA A 72 15.33 -0.21 -7.09
C ALA A 72 15.59 -1.52 -7.83
N ALA A 73 16.58 -2.31 -7.40
CA ALA A 73 16.94 -3.58 -8.02
C ALA A 73 15.92 -4.70 -7.75
N THR A 74 15.31 -4.73 -6.56
CA THR A 74 14.36 -5.79 -6.17
C THR A 74 12.91 -5.48 -6.49
N SER A 75 12.59 -4.22 -6.83
CA SER A 75 11.21 -3.81 -7.08
C SER A 75 10.80 -4.07 -8.53
N ALA A 76 9.70 -4.80 -8.72
CA ALA A 76 9.09 -5.07 -10.03
C ALA A 76 8.54 -3.79 -10.69
N ALA A 77 8.28 -2.75 -9.89
CA ALA A 77 7.90 -1.41 -10.34
C ALA A 77 9.01 -0.40 -9.97
N ARG A 78 9.16 0.71 -10.72
CA ARG A 78 10.02 1.80 -10.26
C ARG A 78 9.58 2.27 -8.87
N PRO A 79 10.51 2.45 -7.91
CA PRO A 79 10.15 2.92 -6.58
C PRO A 79 9.31 4.19 -6.64
N LYS A 80 8.19 4.20 -5.93
CA LYS A 80 7.30 5.36 -5.83
C LYS A 80 7.60 6.09 -4.53
N ILE A 81 7.90 7.37 -4.64
CA ILE A 81 7.94 8.29 -3.49
C ILE A 81 6.50 8.44 -3.01
N ALA A 82 6.24 8.16 -1.73
CA ALA A 82 4.89 8.14 -1.19
C ALA A 82 4.65 9.25 -0.16
N ASP A 83 3.65 10.08 -0.45
CA ASP A 83 3.33 11.28 0.32
C ASP A 83 2.17 10.97 1.27
N TYR A 84 2.45 10.23 2.34
CA TYR A 84 1.42 9.93 3.34
C TYR A 84 1.17 11.17 4.20
N PRO A 85 -0.10 11.47 4.56
CA PRO A 85 -0.48 12.71 5.27
C PRO A 85 0.09 12.84 6.69
N PHE A 86 0.89 11.88 7.16
CA PHE A 86 1.46 11.82 8.49
C PHE A 86 2.99 11.69 8.50
N THR A 87 3.64 11.67 7.32
CA THR A 87 5.09 11.53 7.19
C THR A 87 5.72 12.86 6.78
N THR A 88 6.83 13.24 7.42
CA THR A 88 7.58 14.46 7.09
C THR A 88 8.82 14.20 6.23
N LEU A 89 9.19 12.93 6.09
CA LEU A 89 10.15 12.43 5.12
C LEU A 89 9.39 11.49 4.19
N HIS A 90 9.59 11.64 2.89
CA HIS A 90 8.94 10.80 1.89
C HIS A 90 9.75 9.50 1.71
N PRO A 91 9.27 8.34 2.21
CA PRO A 91 10.00 7.09 2.03
C PRO A 91 9.93 6.64 0.57
N GLY A 92 11.01 6.02 0.10
CA GLY A 92 10.99 5.30 -1.17
C GLY A 92 10.25 3.98 -0.98
N LEU A 93 9.18 3.72 -1.74
CA LEU A 93 8.47 2.44 -1.72
C LEU A 93 8.70 1.64 -2.99
N GLY A 94 9.00 0.36 -2.87
CA GLY A 94 9.09 -0.60 -3.97
C GLY A 94 8.08 -1.74 -3.78
N VAL A 95 7.56 -2.28 -4.88
CA VAL A 95 6.75 -3.51 -4.84
C VAL A 95 7.64 -4.64 -5.31
N VAL A 96 7.93 -5.58 -4.42
CA VAL A 96 8.79 -6.74 -4.69
C VAL A 96 7.89 -7.94 -4.94
N GLY A 97 8.09 -8.60 -6.09
CA GLY A 97 7.40 -9.84 -6.44
C GLY A 97 8.30 -11.04 -6.19
N VAL A 98 7.78 -12.06 -5.52
CA VAL A 98 8.42 -13.38 -5.33
C VAL A 98 7.40 -14.44 -5.71
N ASP A 99 7.63 -15.14 -6.82
CA ASP A 99 6.72 -16.10 -7.43
C ASP A 99 5.32 -15.52 -7.68
N THR A 100 4.33 -15.92 -6.87
CA THR A 100 2.93 -15.46 -6.95
C THR A 100 2.59 -14.44 -5.85
N ASN A 101 3.55 -14.09 -5.00
CA ASN A 101 3.36 -13.17 -3.89
C ASN A 101 4.00 -11.81 -4.19
N GLU A 102 3.35 -10.74 -3.78
CA GLU A 102 3.88 -9.38 -3.84
C GLU A 102 3.88 -8.77 -2.45
N PHE A 103 4.91 -7.99 -2.13
CA PHE A 103 4.98 -7.22 -0.90
C PHE A 103 5.63 -5.85 -1.14
N VAL A 104 5.32 -4.91 -0.27
CA VAL A 104 5.85 -3.54 -0.33
C VAL A 104 7.08 -3.43 0.54
N LEU A 105 8.19 -2.97 -0.03
CA LEU A 105 9.42 -2.64 0.65
C LEU A 105 9.54 -1.12 0.78
N ALA A 106 9.79 -0.60 1.98
CA ALA A 106 10.10 0.81 2.22
C ALA A 106 11.58 1.01 2.48
N ASP A 107 12.17 2.03 1.88
CA ASP A 107 13.39 2.66 2.39
C ASP A 107 12.99 3.59 3.53
N ILE A 108 13.56 3.36 4.73
CA ILE A 108 13.25 4.12 5.94
C ILE A 108 14.34 5.20 6.10
N PRO A 109 14.12 6.42 5.59
CA PRO A 109 15.03 7.53 5.87
C PRO A 109 15.00 7.87 7.36
N GLY A 110 16.16 8.15 7.95
CA GLY A 110 16.21 8.83 9.24
C GLY A 110 16.15 7.97 10.51
N LEU A 111 16.46 6.66 10.46
CA LEU A 111 16.86 5.95 11.69
C LEU A 111 18.22 6.43 12.23
N VAL A 112 19.04 7.08 11.38
CA VAL A 112 20.46 7.41 11.64
C VAL A 112 20.70 8.91 11.91
N GLU A 113 19.70 9.79 11.78
CA GLU A 113 19.88 11.24 12.04
C GLU A 113 18.81 11.75 13.02
N GLY A 114 19.17 11.85 14.30
CA GLY A 114 18.44 12.68 15.27
C GLY A 114 17.05 12.20 15.68
N ALA A 115 16.60 10.99 15.31
CA ALA A 115 15.30 10.47 15.73
C ALA A 115 15.16 10.34 17.26
N HIS A 116 16.28 10.32 18.00
CA HIS A 116 16.33 10.29 19.47
C HIS A 116 16.34 11.71 20.09
N GLU A 117 16.78 12.76 19.38
CA GLU A 117 17.11 14.07 19.98
C GLU A 117 16.00 15.13 19.92
N GLY A 118 14.79 14.77 19.53
CA GLY A 118 13.61 15.57 19.84
C GLY A 118 13.08 16.42 18.70
N THR A 119 12.04 15.91 18.05
CA THR A 119 10.90 16.69 17.53
C THR A 119 9.79 15.69 17.23
N GLY A 120 8.55 15.96 17.63
CA GLY A 120 7.41 15.03 17.58
C GLY A 120 7.03 14.44 16.21
N LEU A 121 7.82 14.69 15.16
CA LEU A 121 7.79 14.08 13.83
C LEU A 121 8.35 12.64 13.81
N GLY A 122 9.46 12.39 14.51
CA GLY A 122 10.15 11.09 14.51
C GLY A 122 9.29 9.96 15.08
N HIS A 123 8.58 10.23 16.18
CA HIS A 123 7.71 9.26 16.85
C HIS A 123 6.49 8.86 15.99
N ARG A 124 5.98 9.75 15.12
CA ARG A 124 4.86 9.42 14.20
C ARG A 124 5.35 8.61 13.01
N PHE A 125 6.51 8.93 12.46
CA PHE A 125 7.15 8.17 11.37
C PHE A 125 7.58 6.77 11.83
N LEU A 126 8.19 6.66 13.01
CA LEU A 126 8.59 5.39 13.61
C LEU A 126 7.38 4.51 13.94
N GLY A 127 6.28 5.07 14.46
CA GLY A 127 5.03 4.30 14.66
C GLY A 127 4.39 3.77 13.36
N HIS A 128 4.80 4.30 12.19
CA HIS A 128 4.43 3.78 10.87
C HIS A 128 5.41 2.68 10.43
N VAL A 129 6.71 2.86 10.67
CA VAL A 129 7.79 1.87 10.44
C VAL A 129 7.65 0.63 11.32
N GLU A 130 7.20 0.76 12.57
CA GLU A 130 6.87 -0.34 13.50
C GLU A 130 5.81 -1.30 12.92
N ARG A 131 5.06 -0.88 11.90
CA ARG A 131 4.11 -1.74 11.18
C ARG A 131 4.77 -2.60 10.11
N CYS A 132 6.05 -2.36 9.78
CA CYS A 132 6.82 -3.28 8.96
C CYS A 132 6.93 -4.61 9.72
N ARG A 133 6.56 -5.72 9.07
CA ARG A 133 6.64 -7.05 9.68
C ARG A 133 8.08 -7.52 9.81
N VAL A 134 8.95 -6.98 8.95
CA VAL A 134 10.37 -7.33 8.88
C VAL A 134 11.18 -6.06 8.62
N LEU A 135 12.32 -5.94 9.28
CA LEU A 135 13.35 -4.97 8.95
C LEU A 135 14.55 -5.70 8.31
N LEU A 136 14.99 -5.19 7.17
CA LEU A 136 16.11 -5.67 6.38
C LEU A 136 17.30 -4.76 6.64
N HIS A 137 18.26 -5.23 7.43
CA HIS A 137 19.48 -4.49 7.73
C HIS A 137 20.51 -4.70 6.62
N LEU A 138 20.70 -3.66 5.81
CA LEU A 138 21.67 -3.62 4.74
C LEU A 138 23.03 -3.14 5.27
N VAL A 139 24.06 -3.96 5.09
CA VAL A 139 25.44 -3.68 5.49
C VAL A 139 26.31 -3.66 4.24
N ASP A 140 26.99 -2.55 4.00
CA ASP A 140 27.98 -2.45 2.93
C ASP A 140 29.27 -3.19 3.35
N GLY A 141 29.58 -4.26 2.62
CA GLY A 141 30.79 -5.06 2.84
C GLY A 141 32.06 -4.47 2.25
N THR A 142 31.95 -3.39 1.46
CA THR A 142 33.10 -2.70 0.84
C THR A 142 33.62 -1.51 1.67
N GLY A 143 32.87 -1.11 2.71
CA GLY A 143 33.27 -0.04 3.62
C GLY A 143 34.40 -0.44 4.59
N ASP A 144 34.98 0.56 5.24
CA ASP A 144 36.17 0.40 6.09
C ASP A 144 35.95 -0.53 7.31
N ASP A 145 34.79 -0.47 7.95
CA ASP A 145 34.42 -1.37 9.06
C ASP A 145 32.91 -1.75 9.02
N PRO A 146 32.56 -2.82 8.28
CA PRO A 146 31.18 -3.30 8.19
C PRO A 146 30.61 -3.76 9.54
N LEU A 147 31.47 -4.24 10.45
CA LEU A 147 31.05 -4.74 11.76
C LEU A 147 30.69 -3.59 12.70
N ALA A 148 31.48 -2.51 12.72
CA ALA A 148 31.14 -1.31 13.46
C ALA A 148 29.83 -0.69 12.95
N ASN A 149 29.68 -0.56 11.63
CA ASN A 149 28.46 -0.06 11.00
C ASN A 149 27.22 -0.87 11.41
N TRP A 150 27.34 -2.20 11.38
CA TRP A 150 26.26 -3.08 11.83
C TRP A 150 25.95 -2.92 13.33
N LYS A 151 26.98 -2.77 14.17
CA LYS A 151 26.80 -2.56 15.62
C LYS A 151 26.10 -1.24 15.93
N ILE A 152 26.42 -0.16 15.21
CA ILE A 152 25.81 1.17 15.37
C ILE A 152 24.30 1.07 15.11
N ILE A 153 23.91 0.61 13.92
CA ILE A 153 22.50 0.49 13.54
C ILE A 153 21.75 -0.49 14.46
N ARG A 154 22.39 -1.57 14.89
CA ARG A 154 21.78 -2.52 15.83
C ARG A 154 21.56 -1.90 17.22
N GLY A 155 22.49 -1.06 17.68
CA GLY A 155 22.37 -0.32 18.93
C GLY A 155 21.22 0.69 18.87
N GLU A 156 21.08 1.42 17.76
CA GLU A 156 19.96 2.32 17.52
C GLU A 156 18.63 1.57 17.54
N LEU A 157 18.50 0.48 16.77
CA LEU A 157 17.28 -0.34 16.76
C LEU A 157 16.91 -0.88 18.14
N MET A 158 17.89 -1.23 18.98
CA MET A 158 17.66 -1.66 20.36
C MET A 158 17.26 -0.52 21.30
N ALA A 159 17.72 0.70 21.05
CA ALA A 159 17.37 1.87 21.85
C ALA A 159 15.94 2.37 21.58
N TYR A 160 15.37 2.06 20.42
CA TYR A 160 13.98 2.37 20.06
C TYR A 160 12.97 1.27 20.44
N GLY A 161 13.44 0.06 20.76
CA GLY A 161 12.61 -1.13 21.04
C GLY A 161 12.28 -1.36 22.50
#